data_AF-A0A224YHD8-F1
#
_entry.id   AF-A0A224YHD8-F1
#
_cell.length_a   1.000
_cell.length_b   1.000
_cell.length_c   1.000
_cell.angle_alpha   90.00
_cell.angle_beta   90.00
_cell.angle_gamma   90.00
#
_symmetry.space_group_name_H-M   'P 1'
#
loop_
_entity.id
_entity.type
_entity.pdbx_description
1 polymer ?
#
loop_
_entity_poly.entity_id
_entity_poly.type
_entity_poly.pdbx_seq_one_letter_code
_entity_poly.pdbx_strand_id
1 'polypeptide(L)'
;MKPAYFLVFCLFVSLLKGRLSYTVSTPWAPVGDGIKAEVKVYYDTEYVTTEENISDHFTTIFSQIQRELHKNLVMVNLTVNSTQKNDSLRVFEHDNVTVNGNATLDVLKKLLQSEPNNTIGYYFTGRNINETKERRADDIYTLDTFCTSNPTATVLQSLQFPGFYLTAYKETIFMLGSRHTPKPHNDDYERMNQTFRRCTGTIVKTRQD
;
A
#
# COMPACT_ATOMS: atom_id res chain seq x y z
N MET A 1 7.69 -66.28 41.68
CA MET A 1 6.73 -65.15 41.52
C MET A 1 7.51 -63.87 41.23
N LYS A 2 6.86 -62.80 40.72
CA LYS A 2 7.40 -61.41 40.60
C LYS A 2 7.13 -60.63 41.90
N PRO A 3 7.60 -59.36 42.12
CA PRO A 3 8.60 -58.54 41.41
C PRO A 3 10.01 -58.72 42.04
N ALA A 4 11.04 -57.85 42.01
CA ALA A 4 11.32 -56.48 41.50
C ALA A 4 12.81 -56.41 41.02
N TYR A 5 13.46 -55.38 40.45
CA TYR A 5 13.35 -53.90 40.39
C TYR A 5 13.70 -53.16 41.70
N PHE A 6 14.41 -52.02 41.76
CA PHE A 6 14.99 -51.11 40.75
C PHE A 6 16.40 -50.65 41.18
N LEU A 7 17.34 -50.48 40.23
CA LEU A 7 18.27 -49.34 40.20
C LEU A 7 19.03 -49.29 38.86
N VAL A 8 18.64 -48.36 38.00
CA VAL A 8 19.35 -47.98 36.76
C VAL A 8 19.32 -46.47 36.69
N PHE A 9 20.48 -45.82 36.62
CA PHE A 9 20.74 -44.67 35.73
C PHE A 9 22.20 -44.23 35.83
N CYS A 10 23.01 -44.55 34.80
CA CYS A 10 24.33 -43.97 34.58
C CYS A 10 24.66 -44.06 33.09
N LEU A 11 25.18 -42.97 32.50
CA LEU A 11 25.43 -42.79 31.05
C LEU A 11 24.09 -42.75 30.24
N PHE A 12 23.83 -41.80 29.34
CA PHE A 12 24.73 -41.02 28.50
C PHE A 12 24.45 -39.52 28.55
N VAL A 13 25.50 -38.70 28.71
CA VAL A 13 25.47 -37.26 28.37
C VAL A 13 26.02 -37.09 26.96
N SER A 14 25.13 -37.10 25.96
CA SER A 14 25.53 -37.03 24.55
C SER A 14 24.67 -36.08 23.72
N LEU A 15 25.12 -34.82 23.68
CA LEU A 15 25.10 -33.95 22.50
C LEU A 15 23.80 -33.85 21.68
N LEU A 16 22.71 -33.40 22.31
CA LEU A 16 21.72 -32.59 21.57
C LEU A 16 22.15 -31.11 21.53
N LYS A 17 23.23 -30.84 20.78
CA LYS A 17 23.41 -29.53 20.15
C LYS A 17 22.38 -29.39 19.02
N GLY A 18 21.11 -29.25 19.40
CA GLY A 18 20.07 -28.84 18.48
C GLY A 18 20.48 -27.50 17.88
N ARG A 19 20.91 -27.51 16.62
CA ARG A 19 20.96 -26.27 15.86
C ARG A 19 19.52 -25.78 15.82
N LEU A 20 19.25 -24.61 16.41
CA LEU A 20 18.24 -23.77 15.82
C LEU A 20 18.72 -23.50 14.39
N SER A 21 18.20 -24.27 13.45
CA SER A 21 18.10 -23.85 12.06
C SER A 21 17.18 -22.64 12.07
N TYR A 22 17.75 -21.48 12.40
CA TYR A 22 17.16 -20.20 12.10
C TYR A 22 17.00 -20.20 10.59
N THR A 23 15.80 -20.54 10.12
CA THR A 23 15.44 -20.45 8.72
C THR A 23 15.47 -18.97 8.38
N VAL A 24 16.65 -18.50 7.98
CA VAL A 24 16.81 -17.26 7.23
C VAL A 24 15.89 -17.43 6.05
N SER A 25 14.70 -16.83 6.13
CA SER A 25 13.71 -16.92 5.06
C SER A 25 14.39 -16.40 3.81
N THR A 26 14.50 -17.27 2.80
CA THR A 26 15.08 -16.90 1.51
C THR A 26 14.46 -15.58 1.08
N PRO A 27 15.25 -14.56 0.70
CA PRO A 27 14.71 -13.30 0.19
C PRO A 27 13.66 -13.62 -0.87
N TRP A 28 12.43 -13.13 -0.68
CA TRP A 28 11.33 -13.44 -1.58
C TRP A 28 11.71 -13.06 -3.01
N ALA A 29 11.34 -13.90 -3.97
CA ALA A 29 11.46 -13.54 -5.38
C ALA A 29 10.67 -12.22 -5.62
N PRO A 30 11.20 -11.27 -6.40
CA PRO A 30 10.54 -9.99 -6.62
C PRO A 30 9.11 -10.17 -7.15
N VAL A 31 8.19 -9.34 -6.64
CA VAL A 31 6.76 -9.41 -6.94
C VAL A 31 6.33 -8.24 -7.81
N GLY A 32 5.37 -8.45 -8.71
CA GLY A 32 4.81 -7.38 -9.53
C GLY A 32 5.66 -6.97 -10.74
N ASP A 33 6.61 -7.82 -11.15
CA ASP A 33 7.27 -7.65 -12.45
C ASP A 33 6.25 -7.67 -13.61
N GLY A 34 6.51 -6.88 -14.64
CA GLY A 34 5.59 -6.62 -15.76
C GLY A 34 4.33 -5.79 -15.40
N ILE A 35 4.00 -5.60 -14.12
CA ILE A 35 2.81 -4.82 -13.70
C ILE A 35 3.07 -3.32 -13.91
N LYS A 36 2.04 -2.64 -14.43
CA LYS A 36 2.02 -1.19 -14.65
C LYS A 36 0.81 -0.61 -13.91
N ALA A 37 1.04 0.35 -13.03
CA ALA A 37 -0.01 1.14 -12.41
C ALA A 37 -0.07 2.53 -13.05
N GLU A 38 -1.26 2.89 -13.55
CA GLU A 38 -1.50 4.24 -14.05
C GLU A 38 -1.87 5.16 -12.88
N VAL A 39 -1.12 6.23 -12.71
CA VAL A 39 -1.31 7.19 -11.62
C VAL A 39 -2.08 8.39 -12.16
N LYS A 40 -3.25 8.68 -11.59
CA LYS A 40 -3.99 9.93 -11.83
C LYS A 40 -3.94 10.79 -10.57
N VAL A 41 -3.42 12.01 -10.72
CA VAL A 41 -3.20 12.94 -9.62
C VAL A 41 -4.21 14.08 -9.69
N TYR A 42 -4.87 14.32 -8.57
CA TYR A 42 -5.77 15.42 -8.33
C TYR A 42 -5.31 16.22 -7.12
N TYR A 43 -5.49 17.54 -7.11
CA TYR A 43 -5.12 18.40 -5.98
C TYR A 43 -6.02 19.64 -5.86
N ASP A 44 -6.09 20.25 -4.67
CA ASP A 44 -6.87 21.48 -4.42
C ASP A 44 -6.03 22.77 -4.43
N THR A 45 -6.69 23.91 -4.28
CA THR A 45 -6.07 25.25 -4.17
C THR A 45 -5.09 25.36 -3.01
N GLU A 46 -5.30 24.57 -1.96
CA GLU A 46 -4.52 24.59 -0.73
C GLU A 46 -3.32 23.65 -0.77
N TYR A 47 -3.20 22.78 -1.79
CA TYR A 47 -1.97 22.07 -2.10
C TYR A 47 -0.87 23.07 -2.50
N VAL A 48 0.01 23.38 -1.55
CA VAL A 48 1.18 24.24 -1.79
C VAL A 48 2.38 23.39 -2.20
N THR A 49 3.02 23.77 -3.30
CA THR A 49 4.38 23.36 -3.69
C THR A 49 5.20 24.60 -4.05
N THR A 50 6.52 24.47 -4.01
CA THR A 50 7.49 25.47 -4.52
C THR A 50 7.83 25.26 -6.00
N GLU A 51 7.44 24.13 -6.59
CA GLU A 51 7.74 23.80 -7.98
C GLU A 51 6.79 24.49 -8.96
N GLU A 52 7.33 25.21 -9.94
CA GLU A 52 6.52 25.91 -10.96
C GLU A 52 5.76 24.93 -11.87
N ASN A 53 6.35 23.77 -12.20
CA ASN A 53 5.68 22.71 -12.95
C ASN A 53 5.17 21.60 -12.02
N ILE A 54 3.90 21.72 -11.64
CA ILE A 54 3.17 20.74 -10.82
C ILE A 54 3.18 19.31 -11.40
N SER A 55 3.25 19.16 -12.72
CA SER A 55 3.28 17.84 -13.37
C SER A 55 4.64 17.15 -13.22
N ASP A 56 5.74 17.90 -13.31
CA ASP A 56 7.11 17.38 -13.11
C ASP A 56 7.35 17.09 -11.61
N HIS A 57 6.79 17.92 -10.73
CA HIS A 57 6.77 17.70 -9.28
C HIS A 57 6.14 16.35 -8.91
N PHE A 58 4.92 16.08 -9.39
CA PHE A 58 4.28 14.78 -9.13
C PHE A 58 4.98 13.62 -9.85
N THR A 59 5.49 13.82 -11.07
CA THR A 59 6.31 12.81 -11.76
C THR A 59 7.56 12.45 -10.95
N THR A 60 8.19 13.44 -10.31
CA THR A 60 9.32 13.25 -9.40
C THR A 60 8.91 12.49 -8.14
N ILE A 61 7.78 12.85 -7.50
CA ILE A 61 7.23 12.11 -6.34
C ILE A 61 6.99 10.64 -6.69
N PHE A 62 6.32 10.32 -7.80
CA PHE A 62 6.01 8.94 -8.15
C PHE A 62 7.24 8.14 -8.63
N SER A 63 8.25 8.80 -9.20
CA SER A 63 9.57 8.20 -9.45
C SER A 63 10.30 7.82 -8.15
N GLN A 64 10.21 8.67 -7.11
CA GLN A 64 10.75 8.34 -5.78
C GLN A 64 9.99 7.15 -5.15
N ILE A 65 8.65 7.15 -5.19
CA ILE A 65 7.81 6.04 -4.70
C ILE A 65 8.16 4.73 -5.41
N GLN A 66 8.26 4.72 -6.75
CA GLN A 66 8.63 3.52 -7.52
C GLN A 66 10.01 2.99 -7.10
N ARG A 67 11.00 3.87 -6.91
CA ARG A 67 12.34 3.47 -6.47
C ARG A 67 12.35 2.82 -5.09
N GLU A 68 11.55 3.32 -4.14
CA GLU A 68 11.43 2.70 -2.81
C GLU A 68 10.60 1.41 -2.83
N LEU A 69 9.69 1.21 -3.79
CA LEU A 69 9.03 -0.08 -4.05
C LEU A 69 10.03 -1.10 -4.60
N HIS A 70 10.82 -0.71 -5.61
CA HIS A 70 11.81 -1.59 -6.26
C HIS A 70 12.92 -2.02 -5.30
N LYS A 71 13.40 -1.12 -4.43
CA LYS A 71 14.31 -1.45 -3.30
C LYS A 71 13.74 -2.50 -2.34
N ASN A 72 12.43 -2.56 -2.19
CA ASN A 72 11.72 -3.54 -1.37
C ASN A 72 11.21 -4.75 -2.18
N LEU A 73 11.75 -4.98 -3.38
CA LEU A 73 11.43 -6.10 -4.28
C LEU A 73 9.99 -6.11 -4.81
N VAL A 74 9.32 -4.94 -4.82
CA VAL A 74 8.01 -4.73 -5.44
C VAL A 74 8.23 -4.01 -6.77
N MET A 75 8.25 -4.75 -7.88
CA MET A 75 8.73 -4.30 -9.19
C MET A 75 7.67 -3.64 -10.08
N VAL A 76 6.56 -3.19 -9.48
CA VAL A 76 5.49 -2.47 -10.17
C VAL A 76 6.05 -1.17 -10.77
N ASN A 77 5.71 -0.87 -12.02
CA ASN A 77 6.06 0.40 -12.66
C ASN A 77 4.91 1.39 -12.51
N LEU A 78 5.21 2.61 -12.05
CA LEU A 78 4.24 3.69 -11.86
C LEU A 78 4.37 4.69 -13.00
N THR A 79 3.26 5.14 -13.58
CA THR A 79 3.28 6.16 -14.64
C THR A 79 2.21 7.20 -14.39
N VAL A 80 2.62 8.45 -14.16
CA VAL A 80 1.70 9.58 -14.02
C VAL A 80 1.07 9.87 -15.39
N ASN A 81 -0.22 9.53 -15.53
CA ASN A 81 -0.98 9.68 -16.77
C ASN A 81 -1.64 11.07 -16.84
N SER A 82 -2.07 11.63 -15.71
CA SER A 82 -2.55 13.03 -15.65
C SER A 82 -2.40 13.66 -14.27
N THR A 83 -2.08 14.95 -14.24
CA THR A 83 -2.08 15.82 -13.06
C THR A 83 -3.11 16.94 -13.27
N GLN A 84 -4.08 17.09 -12.35
CA GLN A 84 -5.21 18.02 -12.54
C GLN A 84 -5.58 18.72 -11.22
N LYS A 85 -5.71 20.05 -11.25
CA LYS A 85 -6.34 20.77 -10.13
C LYS A 85 -7.85 20.52 -10.14
N ASN A 86 -8.44 20.10 -9.02
CA ASN A 86 -9.87 19.84 -8.92
C ASN A 86 -10.40 20.01 -7.49
N ASP A 87 -10.73 21.26 -7.12
CA ASP A 87 -11.34 21.59 -5.83
C ASP A 87 -12.71 20.92 -5.62
N SER A 88 -13.43 20.59 -6.70
CA SER A 88 -14.79 20.01 -6.67
C SER A 88 -14.86 18.55 -6.19
N LEU A 89 -13.71 17.88 -6.00
CA LEU A 89 -13.68 16.55 -5.38
C LEU A 89 -13.79 16.61 -3.84
N ARG A 90 -13.50 17.78 -3.26
CA ARG A 90 -13.44 17.98 -1.82
C ARG A 90 -14.83 17.97 -1.19
N VAL A 91 -15.02 17.15 -0.18
CA VAL A 91 -16.15 17.25 0.75
C VAL A 91 -15.64 17.76 2.09
N PHE A 92 -16.24 18.84 2.59
CA PHE A 92 -15.92 19.39 3.91
C PHE A 92 -16.75 18.74 5.02
N GLU A 93 -16.22 18.78 6.23
CA GLU A 93 -17.00 18.68 7.47
C GLU A 93 -17.88 19.93 7.67
N HIS A 94 -18.76 19.87 8.68
CA HIS A 94 -19.64 20.98 9.05
C HIS A 94 -18.93 22.30 9.42
N ASP A 95 -17.60 22.27 9.65
CA ASP A 95 -16.79 23.45 9.91
C ASP A 95 -16.41 24.24 8.63
N ASN A 96 -16.58 23.65 7.44
CA ASN A 96 -16.10 24.18 6.14
C ASN A 96 -14.59 24.46 6.09
N VAL A 97 -13.80 23.80 6.94
CA VAL A 97 -12.34 23.96 7.05
C VAL A 97 -11.61 22.63 6.94
N THR A 98 -12.17 21.57 7.54
CA THR A 98 -11.62 20.21 7.59
C THR A 98 -12.23 19.35 6.51
N VAL A 99 -11.42 18.50 5.85
CA VAL A 99 -11.87 17.60 4.79
C VAL A 99 -12.46 16.35 5.41
N ASN A 100 -13.72 16.02 5.05
CA ASN A 100 -14.27 14.71 5.30
C ASN A 100 -13.63 13.73 4.29
N GLY A 101 -12.65 12.96 4.76
CA GLY A 101 -11.81 12.12 3.91
C GLY A 101 -12.57 10.96 3.28
N ASN A 102 -13.52 10.36 4.01
CA ASN A 102 -14.36 9.27 3.49
C ASN A 102 -15.28 9.73 2.36
N ALA A 103 -15.99 10.86 2.52
CA ALA A 103 -16.87 11.40 1.48
C ALA A 103 -16.07 11.92 0.28
N THR A 104 -14.90 12.54 0.51
CA THR A 104 -13.96 12.93 -0.56
C THR A 104 -13.45 11.70 -1.33
N LEU A 105 -13.11 10.60 -0.63
CA LEU A 105 -12.71 9.35 -1.26
C LEU A 105 -13.85 8.73 -2.07
N ASP A 106 -15.10 8.80 -1.60
CA ASP A 106 -16.27 8.33 -2.36
C ASP A 106 -16.57 9.18 -3.60
N VAL A 107 -16.27 10.48 -3.60
CA VAL A 107 -16.33 11.32 -4.81
C VAL A 107 -15.21 10.95 -5.78
N LEU A 108 -13.98 10.76 -5.28
CA LEU A 108 -12.83 10.31 -6.08
C LEU A 108 -13.07 8.93 -6.71
N LYS A 109 -13.61 7.97 -5.95
CA LYS A 109 -13.97 6.63 -6.47
C LYS A 109 -15.01 6.72 -7.59
N LYS A 110 -16.02 7.59 -7.47
CA LYS A 110 -17.03 7.81 -8.54
C LYS A 110 -16.42 8.39 -9.81
N LEU A 111 -15.47 9.33 -9.69
CA LEU A 111 -14.72 9.86 -10.84
C LEU A 111 -13.94 8.77 -11.57
N LEU A 112 -13.31 7.87 -10.81
CA LEU A 112 -12.45 6.79 -11.32
C LEU A 112 -13.23 5.55 -11.79
N GLN A 113 -14.57 5.56 -11.77
CA GLN A 113 -15.37 4.34 -11.97
C GLN A 113 -15.33 3.77 -13.39
N SER A 114 -14.90 4.58 -14.38
CA SER A 114 -14.69 4.17 -15.77
C SER A 114 -13.22 3.96 -16.16
N GLU A 115 -12.30 4.02 -15.19
CA GLU A 115 -10.86 3.88 -15.43
C GLU A 115 -10.43 2.41 -15.52
N PRO A 116 -9.26 2.11 -16.13
CA PRO A 116 -8.62 0.81 -16.05
C PRO A 116 -8.46 0.30 -14.60
N ASN A 117 -8.58 -1.01 -14.38
CA ASN A 117 -8.48 -1.61 -13.04
C ASN A 117 -7.07 -1.48 -12.41
N ASN A 118 -6.05 -1.21 -13.23
CA ASN A 118 -4.69 -0.89 -12.82
C ASN A 118 -4.44 0.62 -12.63
N THR A 119 -5.48 1.46 -12.65
CA THR A 119 -5.38 2.87 -12.29
C THR A 119 -5.45 3.07 -10.77
N ILE A 120 -4.60 3.95 -10.25
CA ILE A 120 -4.65 4.44 -8.87
C ILE A 120 -4.84 5.96 -8.90
N GLY A 121 -5.93 6.42 -8.30
CA GLY A 121 -6.19 7.86 -8.13
C GLY A 121 -5.68 8.39 -6.79
N TYR A 122 -4.98 9.52 -6.84
CA TYR A 122 -4.50 10.22 -5.66
C TYR A 122 -5.14 11.61 -5.62
N TYR A 123 -5.73 11.98 -4.48
CA TYR A 123 -6.20 13.33 -4.23
C TYR A 123 -5.41 13.96 -3.08
N PHE A 124 -4.71 15.05 -3.37
CA PHE A 124 -3.86 15.75 -2.42
C PHE A 124 -4.49 17.07 -1.96
N THR A 125 -4.62 17.26 -0.65
CA THR A 125 -5.18 18.48 -0.05
C THR A 125 -4.20 19.13 0.91
N GLY A 126 -4.09 20.47 0.92
CA GLY A 126 -3.33 21.18 1.96
C GLY A 126 -4.02 21.23 3.33
N ARG A 127 -5.26 20.72 3.43
CA ARG A 127 -6.10 20.81 4.63
C ARG A 127 -6.03 19.55 5.48
N ASN A 128 -6.42 19.70 6.75
CA ASN A 128 -6.59 18.56 7.66
C ASN A 128 -7.68 17.61 7.17
N ILE A 129 -7.49 16.31 7.32
CA ILE A 129 -8.47 15.28 6.99
C ILE A 129 -9.03 14.64 8.28
N ASN A 130 -10.32 14.36 8.28
CA ASN A 130 -11.00 13.50 9.23
C ASN A 130 -11.49 12.22 8.55
N GLU A 131 -11.32 11.07 9.20
CA GLU A 131 -12.02 9.83 8.83
C GLU A 131 -13.44 9.83 9.41
N THR A 132 -13.55 10.21 10.69
CA THR A 132 -14.82 10.44 11.40
C THR A 132 -14.74 11.79 12.11
N LYS A 133 -15.87 12.29 12.61
CA LYS A 133 -15.94 13.59 13.31
C LYS A 133 -15.03 13.67 14.53
N GLU A 134 -14.71 12.51 15.12
CA GLU A 134 -13.89 12.31 16.31
C GLU A 134 -12.45 11.89 15.95
N ARG A 135 -12.19 11.45 14.72
CA ARG A 135 -10.91 10.85 14.30
C ARG A 135 -10.29 11.58 13.10
N ARG A 136 -9.26 12.39 13.40
CA ARG A 136 -8.28 12.87 12.41
C ARG A 136 -7.59 11.70 11.72
N ALA A 137 -7.27 11.88 10.44
CA ALA A 137 -6.30 11.07 9.72
C ALA A 137 -5.41 11.98 8.86
N ASP A 138 -4.23 11.51 8.48
CA ASP A 138 -3.37 12.21 7.50
C ASP A 138 -3.53 11.58 6.09
N ASP A 139 -4.20 10.43 6.01
CA ASP A 139 -4.50 9.63 4.82
C ASP A 139 -5.82 8.86 4.98
N ILE A 140 -6.53 8.61 3.86
CA ILE A 140 -7.62 7.62 3.72
C ILE A 140 -7.42 6.90 2.39
N TYR A 141 -7.65 5.59 2.31
CA TYR A 141 -7.38 4.80 1.09
C TYR A 141 -8.30 3.58 0.94
N THR A 142 -8.33 3.01 -0.26
CA THR A 142 -9.05 1.76 -0.57
C THR A 142 -8.14 0.54 -0.39
N LEU A 143 -8.41 -0.31 0.61
CA LEU A 143 -7.66 -1.55 0.83
C LEU A 143 -8.06 -2.65 -0.18
N ASP A 144 -7.08 -3.45 -0.61
CA ASP A 144 -7.25 -4.68 -1.43
C ASP A 144 -7.96 -4.49 -2.80
N THR A 145 -8.13 -3.25 -3.31
CA THR A 145 -8.87 -2.95 -4.55
C THR A 145 -8.05 -2.99 -5.85
N PHE A 146 -6.71 -2.96 -5.80
CA PHE A 146 -5.91 -2.84 -7.02
C PHE A 146 -6.15 -4.03 -7.98
N CYS A 147 -6.34 -3.72 -9.25
CA CYS A 147 -6.75 -4.66 -10.30
C CYS A 147 -8.09 -5.38 -10.07
N THR A 148 -9.01 -4.80 -9.28
CA THR A 148 -10.41 -5.27 -9.14
C THR A 148 -11.40 -4.39 -9.92
N SER A 149 -12.70 -4.70 -9.87
CA SER A 149 -13.76 -3.81 -10.38
C SER A 149 -14.00 -2.55 -9.54
N ASN A 150 -13.42 -2.49 -8.33
CA ASN A 150 -13.55 -1.35 -7.43
C ASN A 150 -12.41 -0.37 -7.69
N PRO A 151 -12.69 0.94 -7.90
CA PRO A 151 -11.64 1.94 -8.11
C PRO A 151 -10.65 1.99 -6.95
N THR A 152 -9.36 2.06 -7.27
CA THR A 152 -8.28 2.15 -6.28
C THR A 152 -7.87 3.61 -6.10
N ALA A 153 -7.98 4.12 -4.89
CA ALA A 153 -7.97 5.55 -4.62
C ALA A 153 -7.48 5.90 -3.21
N THR A 154 -6.88 7.07 -3.06
CA THR A 154 -6.48 7.65 -1.77
C THR A 154 -6.66 9.16 -1.71
N VAL A 155 -6.98 9.67 -0.51
CA VAL A 155 -7.08 11.07 -0.12
C VAL A 155 -5.97 11.34 0.89
N LEU A 156 -5.11 12.33 0.61
CA LEU A 156 -3.84 12.56 1.32
C LEU A 156 -3.71 14.00 1.78
N GLN A 157 -3.36 14.22 3.05
CA GLN A 157 -2.96 15.54 3.52
C GLN A 157 -1.53 15.81 3.04
N SER A 158 -1.41 16.77 2.12
CA SER A 158 -0.14 17.37 1.75
C SER A 158 0.42 18.20 2.90
N LEU A 159 1.69 17.96 3.21
CA LEU A 159 2.47 18.75 4.13
C LEU A 159 3.72 19.21 3.37
N GLN A 160 4.07 20.50 3.50
CA GLN A 160 5.26 21.07 2.86
C GLN A 160 6.54 20.60 3.58
N PHE A 161 7.00 19.37 3.29
CA PHE A 161 8.29 18.87 3.74
C PHE A 161 8.94 17.93 2.70
N PRO A 162 10.29 17.87 2.61
CA PRO A 162 10.99 17.09 1.57
C PRO A 162 10.72 15.58 1.57
N GLY A 163 10.18 15.03 2.67
CA GLY A 163 9.84 13.62 2.81
C GLY A 163 8.40 13.28 2.43
N PHE A 164 7.60 14.22 1.90
CA PHE A 164 6.15 14.04 1.70
C PHE A 164 5.77 12.81 0.86
N TYR A 165 6.61 12.42 -0.10
CA TYR A 165 6.40 11.22 -0.92
C TYR A 165 6.27 9.92 -0.09
N LEU A 166 6.76 9.89 1.16
CA LEU A 166 6.67 8.72 2.06
C LEU A 166 5.24 8.42 2.53
N THR A 167 4.37 9.44 2.66
CA THR A 167 2.95 9.21 2.97
C THR A 167 2.25 8.62 1.76
N ALA A 168 2.48 9.17 0.57
CA ALA A 168 1.96 8.59 -0.66
C ALA A 168 2.48 7.16 -0.89
N TYR A 169 3.76 6.87 -0.59
CA TYR A 169 4.36 5.53 -0.62
C TYR A 169 3.67 4.53 0.32
N LYS A 170 3.36 4.94 1.56
CA LYS A 170 2.61 4.13 2.54
C LYS A 170 1.27 3.70 1.94
N GLU A 171 0.51 4.61 1.33
CA GLU A 171 -0.78 4.25 0.73
C GLU A 171 -0.61 3.45 -0.56
N THR A 172 0.41 3.75 -1.39
CA THR A 172 0.73 2.91 -2.55
C THR A 172 0.96 1.47 -2.12
N ILE A 173 1.82 1.21 -1.13
CA ILE A 173 2.16 -0.17 -0.76
C ILE A 173 1.00 -0.91 -0.08
N PHE A 174 0.13 -0.20 0.65
CA PHE A 174 -1.12 -0.76 1.18
C PHE A 174 -2.15 -1.06 0.08
N MET A 175 -2.36 -0.16 -0.87
CA MET A 175 -3.28 -0.38 -2.01
C MET A 175 -2.83 -1.54 -2.92
N LEU A 176 -1.53 -1.82 -2.99
CA LEU A 176 -0.98 -2.99 -3.70
C LEU A 176 -1.13 -4.31 -2.90
N GLY A 177 -1.48 -4.28 -1.62
CA GLY A 177 -1.79 -5.46 -0.78
C GLY A 177 -0.87 -5.69 0.43
N SER A 178 0.07 -4.78 0.74
CA SER A 178 0.83 -4.83 1.98
C SER A 178 0.00 -4.42 3.19
N ARG A 179 0.37 -4.89 4.37
CA ARG A 179 -0.12 -4.45 5.68
C ARG A 179 0.99 -3.88 6.57
N HIS A 180 2.24 -3.90 6.10
CA HIS A 180 3.41 -3.37 6.81
C HIS A 180 4.16 -2.34 5.95
N THR A 181 4.77 -1.37 6.63
CA THR A 181 5.42 -0.17 6.08
C THR A 181 6.51 0.27 7.07
N PRO A 182 7.65 0.85 6.65
CA PRO A 182 8.06 1.17 5.27
C PRO A 182 8.60 -0.04 4.49
N LYS A 183 8.58 -1.25 5.06
CA LYS A 183 8.99 -2.48 4.39
C LYS A 183 7.93 -3.58 4.55
N PRO A 184 7.56 -4.30 3.48
CA PRO A 184 6.72 -5.50 3.55
C PRO A 184 7.33 -6.61 4.41
N HIS A 185 6.50 -7.29 5.20
CA HIS A 185 6.83 -8.56 5.84
C HIS A 185 6.68 -9.74 4.87
N ASN A 186 7.14 -10.93 5.27
CA ASN A 186 7.13 -12.12 4.42
C ASN A 186 5.74 -12.50 3.88
N ASP A 187 4.67 -12.24 4.65
CA ASP A 187 3.28 -12.53 4.28
C ASP A 187 2.63 -11.44 3.40
N ASP A 188 3.24 -10.25 3.30
CA ASP A 188 2.82 -9.20 2.35
C ASP A 188 3.22 -9.54 0.92
N TYR A 189 4.38 -10.18 0.70
CA TYR A 189 4.81 -10.61 -0.65
C TYR A 189 3.81 -11.58 -1.27
N GLU A 190 3.22 -12.47 -0.48
CA GLU A 190 2.14 -13.33 -0.98
C GLU A 190 0.87 -12.53 -1.30
N ARG A 191 0.42 -11.64 -0.40
CA ARG A 191 -0.75 -10.78 -0.64
C ARG A 191 -0.60 -9.93 -1.90
N MET A 192 0.52 -9.23 -2.05
CA MET A 192 0.82 -8.43 -3.24
C MET A 192 0.82 -9.28 -4.53
N ASN A 193 1.38 -10.49 -4.49
CA ASN A 193 1.31 -11.43 -5.62
C ASN A 193 -0.15 -11.86 -5.94
N GLN A 194 -0.99 -12.09 -4.92
CA GLN A 194 -2.42 -12.34 -5.10
C GLN A 194 -3.17 -11.14 -5.69
N THR A 195 -2.79 -9.90 -5.35
CA THR A 195 -3.29 -8.68 -6.00
C THR A 195 -2.87 -8.62 -7.48
N PHE A 196 -1.57 -8.79 -7.77
CA PHE A 196 -1.01 -8.62 -9.11
C PHE A 196 -1.51 -9.64 -10.13
N ARG A 197 -1.83 -10.87 -9.71
CA ARG A 197 -2.47 -11.89 -10.57
C ARG A 197 -3.84 -11.47 -11.12
N ARG A 198 -4.53 -10.53 -10.45
CA ARG A 198 -5.80 -9.96 -10.93
C ARG A 198 -5.58 -9.08 -12.16
N CYS A 199 -4.46 -8.35 -12.20
CA CYS A 199 -4.08 -7.51 -13.34
C CYS A 199 -3.85 -8.32 -14.62
N THR A 200 -3.34 -9.55 -14.49
CA THR A 200 -3.03 -10.45 -15.61
C THR A 200 -4.15 -11.44 -15.91
N GLY A 201 -5.35 -11.27 -15.32
CA GLY A 201 -6.49 -12.17 -15.50
C GLY A 201 -6.25 -13.61 -15.01
N THR A 202 -5.20 -13.84 -14.21
CA THR A 202 -4.78 -15.19 -13.79
C THR A 202 -5.58 -15.65 -12.57
N ILE A 203 -6.84 -16.00 -12.82
CA ILE A 203 -7.77 -16.47 -11.78
C ILE A 203 -7.26 -17.78 -11.17
N VAL A 204 -6.98 -17.76 -9.87
CA VAL A 204 -6.75 -18.98 -9.09
C VAL A 204 -8.09 -19.72 -8.98
N LYS A 205 -8.22 -20.84 -9.69
CA LYS A 205 -9.22 -21.85 -9.34
C LYS A 205 -8.82 -22.44 -7.99
N THR A 206 -9.41 -21.95 -6.90
CA THR A 206 -9.36 -22.63 -5.61
C THR A 206 -9.93 -24.03 -5.80
N ARG A 207 -9.12 -25.03 -5.50
CA ARG A 207 -9.56 -26.42 -5.45
C ARG A 207 -10.50 -26.54 -4.25
N GLN A 208 -11.78 -26.79 -4.51
CA GLN A 208 -12.65 -27.34 -3.49
C GLN A 208 -12.34 -28.84 -3.44
N ASP A 209 -11.74 -29.25 -2.34
CA ASP A 209 -11.64 -30.65 -1.91
C ASP A 209 -12.88 -31.01 -1.06
#